data_AF-E6VNP9-F1
#
_entry.id   AF-E6VNP9-F1
#
_cell.length_a   1.000
_cell.length_b   1.000
_cell.length_c   1.000
_cell.angle_alpha   90.00
_cell.angle_beta   90.00
_cell.angle_gamma   90.00
#
_symmetry.space_group_name_H-M   'P 1'
#
loop_
_entity.id
_entity.type
_entity.pdbx_description
1 polymer ?
#
loop_
_entity_poly.entity_id
_entity_poly.type
_entity_poly.pdbx_seq_one_letter_code
_entity_poly.pdbx_strand_id
1 'polypeptide(L)' 'MEFTTSIFGEIATLLMPASVVGFIGLALRQPLIVSFIAVGLLAGPSALGLVKSAEPIGLLSEA' A
#
# COMPACT_ATOMS: atom_id res chain seq x y z
N MET A 1 -8.63 3.84 -19.13
CA MET A 1 -7.98 3.56 -17.82
C MET A 1 -6.62 4.27 -17.84
N GLU A 2 -6.64 5.61 -17.76
CA GLU A 2 -5.43 6.47 -17.80
C GLU A 2 -4.90 6.83 -16.39
N PHE A 3 -5.64 6.47 -15.34
CA PHE A 3 -5.29 6.84 -13.96
C PHE A 3 -3.97 6.18 -13.49
N THR A 4 -3.62 4.98 -13.98
CA THR A 4 -2.42 4.26 -13.51
C THR A 4 -1.09 4.78 -14.07
N THR A 5 -1.10 5.70 -15.04
CA THR A 5 0.15 6.24 -15.65
C THR A 5 0.73 7.42 -14.85
N SER A 6 -0.03 8.02 -13.93
CA SER A 6 0.46 9.12 -13.08
C SER A 6 0.67 8.67 -11.63
N ILE A 7 1.69 9.24 -10.98
CA ILE A 7 1.99 9.04 -9.55
C ILE A 7 0.74 9.31 -8.68
N PHE A 8 -0.08 10.29 -9.08
CA PHE A 8 -1.32 10.60 -8.37
C PHE A 8 -2.31 9.43 -8.40
N GLY A 9 -2.47 8.76 -9.55
CA GLY A 9 -3.38 7.63 -9.64
C GLY A 9 -2.82 6.36 -9.00
N GLU A 10 -1.51 6.20 -8.94
CA GLU A 10 -0.87 5.14 -8.15
C GLU A 10 -1.20 5.33 -6.65
N ILE A 11 -1.03 6.55 -6.11
CA ILE A 11 -1.39 6.88 -4.72
C ILE A 11 -2.91 6.73 -4.49
N ALA A 12 -3.74 7.21 -5.41
CA ALA A 12 -5.20 7.10 -5.29
C ALA A 12 -5.67 5.63 -5.26
N THR A 13 -5.04 4.77 -6.07
CA THR A 13 -5.33 3.34 -6.11
C THR A 13 -4.92 2.64 -4.81
N LEU A 14 -3.87 3.11 -4.13
CA LEU A 14 -3.49 2.61 -2.80
C LEU A 14 -4.41 3.15 -1.70
N LEU A 15 -4.84 4.41 -1.80
CA LEU A 15 -5.70 5.06 -0.80
C LEU A 15 -7.12 4.49 -0.77
N MET A 16 -7.66 4.05 -1.91
CA MET A 16 -9.01 3.49 -1.97
C MET A 16 -9.18 2.25 -1.05
N PRO A 17 -8.39 1.17 -1.18
CA PRO A 17 -8.48 0.02 -0.27
C PRO A 17 -8.05 0.37 1.15
N ALA A 18 -7.06 1.27 1.33
CA ALA A 18 -6.65 1.72 2.66
C ALA A 18 -7.80 2.37 3.44
N SER A 19 -8.59 3.20 2.77
CA SER A 19 -9.74 3.89 3.37
C SER A 19 -10.86 2.91 3.73
N VAL A 20 -11.15 1.94 2.85
CA VAL A 20 -12.19 0.92 3.10
C VAL A 20 -11.83 0.05 4.31
N VAL A 21 -10.61 -0.47 4.36
CA VAL A 21 -10.18 -1.35 5.46
C VAL A 21 -9.99 -0.56 6.75
N GLY A 22 -9.49 0.67 6.68
CA GLY A 22 -9.40 1.57 7.83
C GLY A 22 -10.79 1.88 8.43
N PHE A 23 -11.79 2.10 7.58
CA PHE A 23 -13.17 2.30 8.02
C PHE A 23 -13.76 1.05 8.70
N ILE A 24 -13.57 -0.14 8.10
CA ILE A 24 -13.99 -1.41 8.69
C ILE A 24 -13.29 -1.62 10.05
N GLY A 25 -12.00 -1.35 10.14
CA GLY A 25 -11.22 -1.43 11.37
C GLY A 25 -11.76 -0.54 12.48
N LEU A 26 -12.07 0.71 12.16
CA LEU A 26 -12.66 1.65 13.10
C LEU A 26 -14.05 1.19 13.57
N ALA A 27 -14.89 0.70 12.64
CA ALA A 27 -16.22 0.17 12.95
C ALA A 27 -16.15 -1.06 13.89
N LEU A 28 -15.14 -1.91 13.70
CA LEU A 28 -14.88 -3.09 14.54
C LEU A 28 -14.17 -2.76 15.86
N ARG A 29 -13.93 -1.47 16.17
CA ARG A 29 -13.16 -1.00 17.34
C ARG A 29 -11.73 -1.56 17.39
N GLN A 30 -11.17 -1.94 16.25
CA GLN A 30 -9.76 -2.29 16.18
C GLN A 30 -8.90 -1.02 16.21
N PRO A 31 -7.72 -1.05 16.86
CA PRO A 31 -6.74 0.03 16.74
C PRO A 31 -6.40 0.26 15.26
N LEU A 32 -6.48 1.51 14.79
CA LEU A 32 -6.28 1.86 13.36
C LEU A 32 -4.97 1.33 12.76
N ILE A 33 -3.93 1.21 13.58
CA ILE A 33 -2.64 0.64 13.18
C ILE A 33 -2.77 -0.80 12.65
N VAL A 34 -3.68 -1.61 13.24
CA VAL A 34 -3.91 -3.01 12.84
C VAL A 34 -4.52 -3.06 11.45
N SER A 35 -5.45 -2.16 11.15
CA SER A 35 -6.10 -2.05 9.85
C SER A 35 -5.11 -1.61 8.77
N PHE A 36 -4.24 -0.64 9.06
CA PHE A 36 -3.19 -0.24 8.12
C PHE A 36 -2.14 -1.33 7.88
N ILE A 37 -1.80 -2.14 8.90
CA ILE A 37 -0.94 -3.32 8.72
C ILE A 37 -1.62 -4.35 7.82
N ALA A 38 -2.92 -4.61 8.01
CA ALA A 38 -3.68 -5.53 7.16
C ALA A 38 -3.75 -5.04 5.70
N VAL A 39 -3.97 -3.74 5.48
CA VAL A 39 -3.89 -3.13 4.14
C VAL A 39 -2.50 -3.31 3.54
N GLY A 40 -1.45 -3.01 4.30
CA GLY A 40 -0.06 -3.16 3.84
C GLY A 40 0.29 -4.61 3.50
N LEU A 41 -0.26 -5.58 4.22
CA LEU A 41 -0.09 -7.01 3.93
C LEU A 41 -0.84 -7.42 2.65
N LEU A 42 -2.06 -6.89 2.44
CA LEU A 42 -2.88 -7.14 1.26
C LEU A 42 -2.35 -6.44 0.00
N ALA A 43 -1.88 -5.20 0.12
CA ALA A 43 -1.28 -4.41 -0.95
C ALA A 43 0.21 -4.73 -1.18
N GLY A 44 0.84 -5.37 -0.20
CA GLY A 44 2.24 -5.74 -0.21
C GLY A 44 2.56 -6.89 -1.17
N PRO A 45 3.87 -7.19 -1.35
CA PRO A 45 4.35 -8.19 -2.30
C PRO A 45 3.82 -9.60 -2.02
N SER A 46 3.41 -9.89 -0.79
CA SER A 46 2.90 -11.20 -0.35
C SER A 46 1.44 -11.48 -0.74
N ALA A 47 0.69 -10.50 -1.25
CA ALA A 47 -0.70 -10.68 -1.67
C ALA A 47 -0.99 -10.12 -3.07
N LEU A 48 -1.06 -8.79 -3.28
CA LEU A 48 -1.37 -8.19 -4.59
C LEU A 48 -0.13 -7.86 -5.44
N GLY A 49 1.09 -7.90 -4.88
CA GLY A 49 2.31 -7.72 -5.68
C GLY A 49 2.50 -6.31 -6.26
N LEU A 50 1.73 -5.31 -5.80
CA LEU A 50 1.75 -3.93 -6.31
C LEU A 50 3.07 -3.21 -6.01
N VAL A 51 3.76 -3.60 -4.94
CA VAL A 51 5.10 -3.10 -4.60
C VAL A 51 6.13 -4.15 -5.02
N LYS A 52 6.57 -4.08 -6.28
CA LYS A 52 7.70 -4.89 -6.76
C LYS A 52 9.01 -4.12 -6.61
N SER A 53 9.89 -4.71 -5.81
CA SER A 53 11.32 -4.46 -5.71
C SER A 53 11.75 -3.11 -5.14
N ALA A 54 12.27 -3.18 -3.91
CA ALA A 54 13.20 -2.22 -3.34
C ALA A 54 14.56 -2.27 -4.09
N GLU A 55 14.55 -1.94 -5.38
CA GLU A 55 15.74 -1.83 -6.22
C GLU A 55 15.88 -0.36 -6.60
N PRO A 56 16.46 0.45 -5.70
CA PRO A 56 17.88 0.73 -5.87
C PRO A 56 18.62 0.87 -4.52
N ILE A 57 18.68 -0.18 -3.71
CA ILE A 57 19.67 -0.22 -2.61
C ILE A 57 21.09 -0.47 -3.16
N GLY A 58 21.19 -1.07 -4.36
CA GLY A 58 22.47 -1.30 -5.04
C GLY A 58 23.25 -0.03 -5.34
N LEU A 59 22.57 1.07 -5.71
CA LEU A 59 23.22 2.35 -6.03
C LEU A 59 23.77 3.10 -4.80
N LEU A 60 23.39 2.69 -3.59
CA LEU A 60 23.90 3.25 -2.33
C LEU A 60 24.99 2.38 -1.68
N SER A 61 25.19 1.16 -2.21
CA SER A 61 26.17 0.20 -1.68
C SER A 61 27.49 0.21 -2.47
N GLU A 62 27.57 1.00 -3.54
CA GLU A 62 28.81 1.31 -4.24
C GLU A 62 29.45 2.53 -3.59
N ALA A 63 30.09 2.31 -2.45
CA ALA A 63 30.95 3.27 -1.76
C ALA A 63 32.24 2.57 -1.32
#